data_AF-A0A7C2C5E1-F1
#
_entry.id   AF-A0A7C2C5E1-F1
#
_cell.length_a   1.000
_cell.length_b   1.000
_cell.length_c   1.000
_cell.angle_alpha   90.00
_cell.angle_beta   90.00
_cell.angle_gamma   90.00
#
_symmetry.space_group_name_H-M   'P 1'
#
loop_
_entity.id
_entity.type
_entity.pdbx_description
1 polymer ?
#
loop_
_entity_poly.entity_id
_entity_poly.type
_entity_poly.pdbx_seq_one_letter_code
_entity_poly.pdbx_strand_id
1 'polypeptide(L)'
;MRTKVRSILTLLEIIFLIIFLTSSCSLFKKPALEKENPEISENQEKSQPANQPLEIKTPISALPEAEQAMASGAYSHALEVYQSFLEKNPAEDKIKSDYFEALERVKREADTLKKKEKYVSALYYYRLLLQHSQQLGQEARNLSFRQSDLQSEIKECQVKNQKAEAEKAFKAGHYEAAINSLMSGLKEYPEEELIKSYLIQVIETIFSQASLALTHKDWTTAGQLYSILKTFGLNHKNYLANFPLSLEEIDKSIKNCSQQLTNLGLRQYREGNLKEAIAIWEKILLFQPENEEIKKAIQTAKAQLEKIKK
;
A
#
# COMPACT_ATOMS: atom_id res chain seq x y z
N MET A 1 -21.84 14.03 -36.36
CA MET A 1 -20.86 13.54 -35.35
C MET A 1 -20.93 14.25 -33.99
N ARG A 2 -21.30 15.54 -33.90
CA ARG A 2 -21.37 16.27 -32.60
C ARG A 2 -22.52 15.87 -31.66
N THR A 3 -23.59 15.26 -32.14
CA THR A 3 -24.75 14.86 -31.32
C THR A 3 -24.56 13.53 -30.58
N LYS A 4 -23.76 12.61 -31.12
CA LYS A 4 -23.49 11.31 -30.45
C LYS A 4 -22.56 11.44 -29.24
N VAL A 5 -21.63 12.41 -29.25
CA VAL A 5 -20.67 12.63 -28.14
C VAL A 5 -21.38 13.21 -26.91
N ARG A 6 -22.40 14.05 -27.09
CA ARG A 6 -23.17 14.63 -25.99
C ARG A 6 -24.03 13.60 -25.24
N SER A 7 -24.53 12.58 -25.95
CA SER A 7 -25.37 11.53 -25.36
C SER A 7 -24.59 10.50 -24.52
N ILE A 8 -23.28 10.34 -24.78
CA ILE A 8 -22.40 9.44 -24.02
C ILE A 8 -21.97 10.11 -22.72
N LEU A 9 -21.74 11.44 -22.75
CA LEU A 9 -21.34 12.20 -21.57
C LEU A 9 -22.46 12.27 -20.51
N THR A 10 -23.72 12.41 -20.93
CA THR A 10 -24.88 12.41 -20.01
C THR A 10 -25.16 11.04 -19.39
N LEU A 11 -24.79 9.94 -20.06
CA LEU A 11 -24.97 8.58 -19.53
C LEU A 11 -23.91 8.22 -18.47
N LEU A 12 -22.70 8.77 -18.60
CA LEU A 12 -21.61 8.60 -17.64
C LEU A 12 -21.86 9.36 -16.32
N GLU A 13 -22.48 10.53 -16.35
CA GLU A 13 -22.81 11.29 -15.14
C GLU A 13 -23.93 10.63 -14.32
N ILE A 14 -24.88 9.94 -14.97
CA ILE A 14 -25.95 9.22 -14.26
C ILE A 14 -25.41 7.96 -13.57
N ILE A 15 -24.43 7.27 -14.16
CA ILE A 15 -23.80 6.09 -13.55
C ILE A 15 -22.97 6.48 -12.31
N PHE A 16 -22.35 7.67 -12.30
CA PHE A 16 -21.59 8.16 -11.15
C PHE A 16 -22.48 8.52 -9.94
N LEU A 17 -23.72 8.95 -10.17
CA LEU A 17 -24.69 9.26 -9.10
C LEU A 17 -25.30 8.01 -8.45
N ILE A 18 -25.37 6.88 -9.16
CA ILE A 18 -25.92 5.62 -8.61
C ILE A 18 -24.92 4.93 -7.66
N ILE A 19 -23.61 5.10 -7.87
CA ILE A 19 -22.58 4.46 -7.04
C ILE A 19 -22.44 5.15 -5.66
N PHE A 20 -22.91 6.39 -5.51
CA PHE A 20 -22.82 7.14 -4.26
C PHE A 20 -23.97 6.91 -3.26
N LEU A 21 -24.99 6.10 -3.60
CA LEU A 21 -26.17 5.88 -2.75
C LEU A 21 -26.22 4.53 -2.01
N THR A 22 -25.19 3.69 -2.06
CA THR A 22 -25.19 2.38 -1.36
C THR A 22 -24.19 2.24 -0.22
N SER A 23 -23.59 3.33 0.26
CA SER A 23 -22.77 3.31 1.48
C SER A 23 -23.53 3.94 2.63
N SER A 24 -24.38 3.16 3.29
CA SER A 24 -24.84 3.44 4.65
C SER A 24 -25.29 2.16 5.38
N CYS A 25 -24.65 1.96 6.53
CA CYS A 25 -25.12 1.27 7.73
C CYS A 25 -25.23 -0.27 7.72
N SER A 26 -24.30 -0.90 8.45
CA SER A 26 -24.69 -1.83 9.52
C SER A 26 -23.66 -1.82 10.66
N LEU A 27 -24.02 -1.10 11.73
CA LEU A 27 -23.52 -1.29 13.10
C LEU A 27 -23.81 -2.74 13.53
N PHE A 28 -22.80 -3.52 13.92
CA PHE A 28 -23.03 -4.77 14.65
C PHE A 28 -22.79 -4.57 16.15
N LYS A 29 -23.90 -4.69 16.86
CA LYS A 29 -24.12 -4.61 18.30
C LYS A 29 -23.69 -5.94 18.95
N LYS A 30 -22.86 -5.88 19.98
CA LYS A 30 -22.56 -7.03 20.86
C LYS A 30 -23.82 -7.44 21.63
N PRO A 31 -24.14 -8.73 21.78
CA PRO A 31 -25.10 -9.16 22.79
C PRO A 31 -24.42 -9.33 24.15
N ALA A 32 -25.09 -8.80 25.17
CA ALA A 32 -24.82 -9.03 26.58
C ALA A 32 -25.32 -10.42 26.99
N LEU A 33 -24.54 -11.09 27.84
CA LEU A 33 -24.92 -12.30 28.55
C LEU A 33 -25.82 -11.90 29.73
N GLU A 34 -27.10 -12.26 29.61
CA GLU A 34 -28.08 -12.17 30.67
C GLU A 34 -28.13 -13.51 31.41
N LYS A 35 -28.01 -13.44 32.74
CA LYS A 35 -28.10 -14.56 33.67
C LYS A 35 -29.56 -14.82 33.96
N GLU A 36 -30.02 -16.04 33.78
CA GLU A 36 -31.18 -16.56 34.52
C GLU A 36 -30.97 -18.04 34.89
N ASN A 37 -31.13 -18.30 36.17
CA ASN A 37 -31.48 -19.56 36.83
C ASN A 37 -32.39 -19.11 37.99
N PRO A 38 -33.52 -19.75 38.31
CA PRO A 38 -33.56 -21.10 38.89
C PRO A 38 -34.73 -21.94 38.31
N GLU A 39 -34.83 -23.25 38.53
CA GLU A 39 -35.38 -23.84 39.76
C GLU A 39 -35.23 -25.37 39.80
N ILE A 40 -35.29 -25.85 41.03
CA ILE A 40 -35.01 -27.17 41.56
C ILE A 40 -36.19 -28.12 41.28
N SER A 41 -35.88 -29.37 40.92
CA SER A 41 -36.75 -30.51 41.24
C SER A 41 -35.91 -31.72 41.57
N GLU A 42 -35.97 -32.08 42.85
CA GLU A 42 -35.45 -33.25 43.51
C GLU A 42 -36.26 -34.50 43.11
N ASN A 43 -35.58 -35.61 42.80
CA ASN A 43 -36.00 -36.93 43.30
C ASN A 43 -34.87 -37.96 43.15
N GLN A 44 -34.55 -38.58 44.27
CA GLN A 44 -33.71 -39.77 44.45
C GLN A 44 -34.43 -40.99 43.83
N GLU A 45 -33.84 -42.16 43.52
CA GLU A 45 -32.87 -42.93 44.27
C GLU A 45 -32.39 -44.16 43.44
N LYS A 46 -31.17 -44.62 43.77
CA LYS A 46 -30.64 -46.01 43.76
C LYS A 46 -30.03 -46.68 42.52
N SER A 47 -28.78 -47.07 42.77
CA SER A 47 -28.06 -48.33 42.46
C SER A 47 -27.01 -48.33 41.33
N GLN A 48 -25.75 -48.32 41.76
CA GLN A 48 -24.51 -48.80 41.09
C GLN A 48 -24.36 -50.33 41.32
N PRO A 49 -23.33 -51.05 40.80
CA PRO A 49 -22.26 -50.67 39.84
C PRO A 49 -21.98 -51.74 38.73
N ALA A 50 -21.26 -51.38 37.66
CA ALA A 50 -20.38 -52.35 36.97
C ALA A 50 -19.33 -51.64 36.10
N ASN A 51 -18.07 -51.98 36.35
CA ASN A 51 -16.88 -51.58 35.61
C ASN A 51 -16.91 -52.04 34.15
N GLN A 52 -16.65 -51.12 33.22
CA GLN A 52 -15.92 -51.39 31.98
C GLN A 52 -15.06 -50.16 31.63
N PRO A 53 -13.75 -50.31 31.34
CA PRO A 53 -12.96 -49.22 30.78
C PRO A 53 -13.43 -48.99 29.35
N LEU A 54 -14.11 -47.88 29.09
CA LEU A 54 -14.33 -47.40 27.73
C LEU A 54 -13.00 -46.89 27.17
N GLU A 55 -12.22 -47.78 26.56
CA GLU A 55 -11.29 -47.38 25.50
C GLU A 55 -12.13 -47.01 24.26
N ILE A 56 -12.62 -45.77 24.21
CA ILE A 56 -13.02 -45.17 22.94
C ILE A 56 -11.73 -44.79 22.23
N LYS A 57 -11.19 -45.70 21.43
CA LYS A 57 -10.26 -45.37 20.34
C LYS A 57 -11.05 -44.66 19.22
N THR A 58 -11.60 -43.50 19.52
CA THR A 58 -11.87 -42.53 18.47
C THR A 58 -10.50 -42.08 17.99
N PRO A 59 -10.18 -42.22 16.69
CA PRO A 59 -9.00 -41.54 16.16
C PRO A 59 -9.24 -40.07 16.49
N ILE A 60 -8.34 -39.48 17.27
CA ILE A 60 -8.36 -38.05 17.55
C ILE A 60 -8.10 -37.41 16.17
N SER A 61 -9.16 -37.15 15.42
CA SER A 61 -9.12 -36.26 14.26
C SER A 61 -8.64 -34.90 14.76
N ALA A 62 -8.07 -34.09 13.88
CA ALA A 62 -7.62 -32.76 14.23
C ALA A 62 -8.63 -32.03 15.13
N LEU A 63 -8.09 -31.26 16.08
CA LEU A 63 -8.91 -30.50 17.03
C LEU A 63 -10.03 -29.78 16.26
N PRO A 64 -11.33 -30.02 16.56
CA PRO A 64 -12.45 -29.49 15.77
C PRO A 64 -12.38 -27.97 15.55
N GLU A 65 -11.83 -27.26 16.53
CA GLU A 65 -11.54 -25.83 16.47
C GLU A 65 -10.53 -25.48 15.35
N ALA A 66 -9.42 -26.22 15.24
CA ALA A 66 -8.42 -26.01 14.21
C ALA A 66 -8.98 -26.32 12.82
N GLU A 67 -9.76 -27.39 12.68
CA GLU A 67 -10.42 -27.74 11.40
C GLU A 67 -11.41 -26.65 10.96
N GLN A 68 -12.23 -26.15 11.88
CA GLN A 68 -13.16 -25.06 11.62
C GLN A 68 -12.42 -23.76 11.24
N ALA A 69 -11.31 -23.45 11.92
CA ALA A 69 -10.47 -22.32 11.60
C ALA A 69 -9.82 -22.47 10.20
N MET A 70 -9.35 -23.66 9.84
CA MET A 70 -8.84 -23.96 8.50
C MET A 70 -9.93 -23.81 7.43
N ALA A 71 -11.15 -24.26 7.71
CA ALA A 71 -12.28 -24.18 6.79
C ALA A 71 -12.74 -22.74 6.53
N SER A 72 -12.68 -21.88 7.56
CA SER A 72 -13.04 -20.46 7.47
C SER A 72 -11.92 -19.55 6.95
N GLY A 73 -10.71 -20.09 6.72
CA GLY A 73 -9.54 -19.32 6.29
C GLY A 73 -8.84 -18.55 7.42
N ALA A 74 -9.21 -18.81 8.67
CA ALA A 74 -8.55 -18.28 9.88
C ALA A 74 -7.24 -19.04 10.17
N TYR A 75 -6.33 -19.03 9.19
CA TYR A 75 -5.15 -19.88 9.19
C TYR A 75 -4.19 -19.63 10.37
N SER A 76 -3.99 -18.39 10.80
CA SER A 76 -3.16 -18.09 12.00
C SER A 76 -3.68 -18.81 13.22
N HIS A 77 -4.99 -18.67 13.48
CA HIS A 77 -5.64 -19.29 14.63
C HIS A 77 -5.57 -20.82 14.55
N ALA A 78 -5.82 -21.41 13.37
CA ALA A 78 -5.69 -22.85 13.19
C ALA A 78 -4.29 -23.37 13.52
N LEU A 79 -3.23 -22.71 13.01
CA LEU A 79 -1.85 -23.11 13.26
C LEU A 79 -1.44 -22.91 14.73
N GLU A 80 -1.92 -21.86 15.39
CA GLU A 80 -1.73 -21.64 16.83
C GLU A 80 -2.38 -22.76 17.68
N VAL A 81 -3.59 -23.21 17.30
CA VAL A 81 -4.28 -24.31 18.00
C VAL A 81 -3.50 -25.61 17.85
N TYR A 82 -3.04 -25.96 16.64
CA TYR A 82 -2.19 -27.13 16.42
C TYR A 82 -0.90 -27.06 17.22
N GLN A 83 -0.22 -25.91 17.18
CA GLN A 83 1.03 -25.70 17.91
C GLN A 83 0.83 -25.86 19.42
N SER A 84 -0.17 -25.21 20.00
CA SER A 84 -0.44 -25.29 21.44
C SER A 84 -0.73 -26.72 21.91
N PHE A 85 -1.37 -27.52 21.05
CA PHE A 85 -1.61 -28.92 21.36
C PHE A 85 -0.34 -29.77 21.29
N LEU A 86 0.49 -29.59 20.27
CA LEU A 86 1.76 -30.31 20.12
C LEU A 86 2.76 -29.95 21.23
N GLU A 87 2.75 -28.71 21.73
CA GLU A 87 3.54 -28.31 22.89
C GLU A 87 3.15 -29.08 24.16
N LYS A 88 1.87 -29.40 24.33
CA LYS A 88 1.35 -30.18 25.46
C LYS A 88 1.48 -31.69 25.26
N ASN A 89 1.40 -32.15 24.01
CA ASN A 89 1.37 -33.56 23.64
C ASN A 89 2.33 -33.84 22.45
N PRO A 90 3.66 -33.87 22.67
CA PRO A 90 4.65 -33.93 21.59
C PRO A 90 4.66 -35.25 20.81
N ALA A 91 4.12 -36.32 21.40
CA ALA A 91 4.14 -37.68 20.85
C ALA A 91 2.90 -38.00 19.97
N GLU A 92 2.00 -37.05 19.77
CA GLU A 92 0.75 -37.26 19.01
C GLU A 92 0.99 -37.16 17.50
N ASP A 93 1.43 -38.27 16.90
CA ASP A 93 1.80 -38.38 15.47
C ASP A 93 0.68 -37.93 14.52
N LYS A 94 -0.59 -38.23 14.88
CA LYS A 94 -1.74 -37.83 14.05
C LYS A 94 -1.89 -36.31 14.00
N ILE A 95 -1.83 -35.64 15.14
CA ILE A 95 -1.95 -34.18 15.22
C ILE A 95 -0.76 -33.50 14.54
N LYS A 96 0.43 -34.09 14.63
CA LYS A 96 1.61 -33.61 13.91
C LYS A 96 1.45 -33.70 12.39
N SER A 97 0.91 -34.83 11.91
CA SER A 97 0.56 -34.99 10.49
C SER A 97 -0.46 -33.95 10.04
N ASP A 98 -1.52 -33.73 10.83
CA ASP A 98 -2.58 -32.77 10.51
C ASP A 98 -2.06 -31.32 10.51
N TYR A 99 -1.13 -31.00 11.43
CA TYR A 99 -0.44 -29.72 11.44
C TYR A 99 0.42 -29.50 10.19
N PHE A 100 1.14 -30.51 9.72
CA PHE A 100 1.91 -30.42 8.48
C PHE A 100 0.99 -30.23 7.27
N GLU A 101 -0.13 -30.94 7.20
CA GLU A 101 -1.13 -30.74 6.15
C GLU A 101 -1.71 -29.32 6.17
N ALA A 102 -1.94 -28.76 7.37
CA ALA A 102 -2.39 -27.38 7.53
C ALA A 102 -1.36 -26.37 6.98
N LEU A 103 -0.07 -26.54 7.31
CA LEU A 103 1.01 -25.71 6.78
C LEU A 103 1.09 -25.80 5.24
N GLU A 104 0.97 -26.99 4.66
CA GLU A 104 0.92 -27.19 3.20
C GLU A 104 -0.28 -26.48 2.56
N ARG A 105 -1.44 -26.50 3.21
CA ARG A 105 -2.62 -25.78 2.73
C ARG A 105 -2.42 -24.27 2.77
N VAL A 106 -1.83 -23.72 3.82
CA VAL A 106 -1.49 -22.29 3.91
C VAL A 106 -0.49 -21.90 2.82
N LYS A 107 0.51 -22.76 2.53
CA LYS A 107 1.45 -22.53 1.43
C LYS A 107 0.74 -22.45 0.07
N ARG A 108 -0.19 -23.37 -0.22
CA ARG A 108 -0.98 -23.35 -1.46
C ARG A 108 -1.83 -22.09 -1.59
N GLU A 109 -2.40 -21.59 -0.49
CA GLU A 109 -3.14 -20.33 -0.50
C GLU A 109 -2.22 -19.13 -0.74
N ALA A 110 -1.07 -19.07 -0.07
CA ALA A 110 -0.07 -18.03 -0.28
C ALA A 110 0.37 -17.97 -1.76
N ASP A 111 0.66 -19.12 -2.37
CA ASP A 111 1.04 -19.24 -3.77
C ASP A 111 -0.09 -18.80 -4.71
N THR A 112 -1.34 -19.13 -4.37
CA THR A 112 -2.53 -18.71 -5.13
C THR A 112 -2.71 -17.20 -5.07
N LEU A 113 -2.51 -16.59 -3.91
CA LEU A 113 -2.57 -15.14 -3.73
C LEU A 113 -1.43 -14.44 -4.48
N LYS A 114 -0.21 -14.99 -4.43
CA LYS A 114 0.94 -14.48 -5.20
C LYS A 114 0.63 -14.48 -6.70
N LYS A 115 0.10 -15.59 -7.23
CA LYS A 115 -0.32 -15.71 -8.64
C LYS A 115 -1.42 -14.72 -9.03
N LYS A 116 -2.28 -14.34 -8.09
CA LYS A 116 -3.33 -13.31 -8.27
C LYS A 116 -2.82 -11.89 -8.01
N GLU A 117 -1.51 -11.71 -7.85
CA GLU A 117 -0.85 -10.42 -7.55
C GLU A 117 -1.33 -9.77 -6.24
N LYS A 118 -1.92 -10.56 -5.33
CA LYS A 118 -2.30 -10.13 -3.98
C LYS A 118 -1.11 -10.25 -3.03
N TYR A 119 -0.04 -9.53 -3.35
CA TYR A 119 1.28 -9.67 -2.70
C TYR A 119 1.25 -9.43 -1.19
N VAL A 120 0.45 -8.47 -0.70
CA VAL A 120 0.31 -8.21 0.75
C VAL A 120 -0.25 -9.42 1.50
N SER A 121 -1.30 -10.05 0.96
CA SER A 121 -1.91 -11.23 1.57
C SER A 121 -1.01 -12.46 1.45
N ALA A 122 -0.33 -12.64 0.32
CA ALA A 122 0.65 -13.71 0.16
C ALA A 122 1.82 -13.56 1.15
N LEU A 123 2.34 -12.34 1.28
CA LEU A 123 3.41 -11.98 2.23
C LEU A 123 3.05 -12.31 3.67
N TYR A 124 1.81 -12.02 4.08
CA TYR A 124 1.31 -12.39 5.40
C TYR A 124 1.41 -13.90 5.64
N TYR A 125 0.94 -14.73 4.71
CA TYR A 125 0.99 -16.18 4.87
C TYR A 125 2.40 -16.76 4.76
N TYR A 126 3.28 -16.24 3.89
CA TYR A 126 4.67 -16.69 3.86
C TYR A 126 5.41 -16.37 5.15
N ARG A 127 5.15 -15.21 5.79
CA ARG A 127 5.71 -14.86 7.10
C ARG A 127 5.19 -15.78 8.20
N LEU A 128 3.90 -16.08 8.18
CA LEU A 128 3.28 -17.04 9.10
C LEU A 128 3.95 -18.42 8.97
N LEU A 129 4.12 -18.92 7.74
CA LEU A 129 4.83 -20.18 7.48
C LEU A 129 6.29 -20.15 7.92
N LEU A 130 6.99 -19.03 7.73
CA LEU A 130 8.38 -18.89 8.14
C LEU A 130 8.52 -18.99 9.66
N GLN A 131 7.63 -18.33 10.41
CA GLN A 131 7.59 -18.42 11.86
C GLN A 131 7.38 -19.85 12.36
N HIS A 132 6.36 -20.54 11.84
CA HIS A 132 6.05 -21.91 12.25
C HIS A 132 7.12 -22.92 11.81
N SER A 133 7.70 -22.76 10.63
CA SER A 133 8.81 -23.62 10.17
C SER A 133 10.11 -23.42 10.95
N GLN A 134 10.34 -22.25 11.55
CA GLN A 134 11.45 -22.02 12.48
C GLN A 134 11.26 -22.78 13.79
N GLN A 135 10.04 -22.79 14.32
CA GLN A 135 9.71 -23.50 15.55
C GLN A 135 9.81 -25.02 15.40
N LEU A 136 9.49 -25.57 14.22
CA LEU A 136 9.59 -27.00 13.92
C LEU A 136 11.04 -27.53 13.85
N GLY A 137 12.04 -26.67 13.75
CA GLY A 137 13.45 -27.08 13.70
C GLY A 137 13.74 -28.10 12.60
N GLN A 138 14.25 -29.28 12.97
CA GLN A 138 14.60 -30.33 12.00
C GLN A 138 13.38 -30.97 11.33
N GLU A 139 12.22 -30.94 11.97
CA GLU A 139 11.01 -31.59 11.46
C GLU A 139 10.42 -30.86 10.26
N ALA A 140 10.76 -29.57 10.09
CA ALA A 140 10.39 -28.79 8.91
C ALA A 140 10.92 -29.39 7.60
N ARG A 141 11.88 -30.33 7.64
CA ARG A 141 12.36 -31.06 6.46
C ARG A 141 11.30 -31.94 5.81
N ASN A 142 10.21 -32.23 6.52
CA ASN A 142 9.08 -33.01 6.01
C ASN A 142 8.09 -32.16 5.20
N LEU A 143 8.23 -30.84 5.21
CA LEU A 143 7.43 -29.92 4.40
C LEU A 143 7.97 -29.86 2.97
N SER A 144 7.07 -29.53 2.03
CA SER A 144 7.38 -29.35 0.61
C SER A 144 8.22 -28.10 0.34
N PHE A 145 8.39 -27.23 1.33
CA PHE A 145 9.12 -25.97 1.25
C PHE A 145 10.16 -25.86 2.38
N ARG A 146 11.23 -25.13 2.09
CA ARG A 146 12.27 -24.79 3.07
C ARG A 146 12.14 -23.34 3.52
N GLN A 147 12.78 -23.01 4.64
CA GLN A 147 12.85 -21.62 5.13
C GLN A 147 13.49 -20.69 4.10
N SER A 148 14.51 -21.14 3.37
CA SER A 148 15.14 -20.39 2.27
C SER A 148 14.17 -20.08 1.15
N ASP A 149 13.27 -21.01 0.83
CA ASP A 149 12.26 -20.84 -0.21
C ASP A 149 11.27 -19.77 0.25
N LEU A 150 10.78 -19.85 1.49
CA LEU A 150 9.90 -18.85 2.07
C LEU A 150 10.54 -17.45 2.13
N GLN A 151 11.83 -17.35 2.47
CA GLN A 151 12.55 -16.08 2.45
C GLN A 151 12.63 -15.49 1.03
N SER A 152 12.88 -16.33 0.03
CA SER A 152 12.85 -15.92 -1.38
C SER A 152 11.46 -15.43 -1.80
N GLU A 153 10.41 -16.16 -1.39
CA GLU A 153 9.01 -15.82 -1.67
C GLU A 153 8.56 -14.51 -1.00
N ILE A 154 8.97 -14.30 0.25
CA ILE A 154 8.76 -13.06 1.01
C ILE A 154 9.42 -11.88 0.28
N LYS A 155 10.69 -12.02 -0.10
CA LYS A 155 11.42 -11.00 -0.86
C LYS A 155 10.70 -10.69 -2.17
N GLU A 156 10.36 -11.72 -2.96
CA GLU A 156 9.67 -11.55 -4.25
C GLU A 156 8.35 -10.77 -4.08
N CYS A 157 7.55 -11.13 -3.08
CA CYS A 157 6.30 -10.44 -2.78
C CYS A 157 6.51 -8.99 -2.36
N GLN A 158 7.50 -8.70 -1.50
CA GLN A 158 7.82 -7.34 -1.07
C GLN A 158 8.22 -6.45 -2.25
N VAL A 159 9.14 -6.94 -3.08
CA VAL A 159 9.63 -6.24 -4.27
C VAL A 159 8.49 -5.95 -5.25
N LYS A 160 7.66 -6.95 -5.54
CA LYS A 160 6.53 -6.79 -6.47
C LYS A 160 5.45 -5.87 -5.91
N ASN A 161 5.18 -5.92 -4.59
CA ASN A 161 4.24 -5.00 -3.95
C ASN A 161 4.73 -3.55 -4.03
N GLN A 162 6.00 -3.29 -3.70
CA GLN A 162 6.59 -1.95 -3.76
C GLN A 162 6.50 -1.36 -5.16
N LYS A 163 6.80 -2.16 -6.19
CA LYS A 163 6.63 -1.75 -7.59
C LYS A 163 5.17 -1.46 -7.93
N ALA A 164 4.23 -2.31 -7.52
CA ALA A 164 2.80 -2.11 -7.78
C ALA A 164 2.24 -0.84 -7.10
N GLU A 165 2.66 -0.56 -5.86
CA GLU A 165 2.32 0.68 -5.14
C GLU A 165 2.88 1.91 -5.85
N ALA A 166 4.14 1.83 -6.29
CA ALA A 166 4.77 2.90 -7.05
C ALA A 166 4.06 3.15 -8.39
N GLU A 167 3.70 2.10 -9.13
CA GLU A 167 2.92 2.21 -10.37
C GLU A 167 1.57 2.89 -10.15
N LYS A 168 0.87 2.52 -9.08
CA LYS A 168 -0.41 3.12 -8.72
C LYS A 168 -0.24 4.61 -8.41
N ALA A 169 0.75 4.97 -7.59
CA ALA A 169 1.06 6.36 -7.26
C ALA A 169 1.47 7.16 -8.52
N PHE A 170 2.30 6.56 -9.38
CA PHE A 170 2.77 7.17 -10.62
C PHE A 170 1.61 7.46 -11.58
N LYS A 171 0.71 6.49 -11.80
CA LYS A 171 -0.50 6.68 -12.64
C LYS A 171 -1.43 7.75 -12.09
N ALA A 172 -1.43 7.97 -10.78
CA ALA A 172 -2.20 9.03 -10.13
C ALA A 172 -1.50 10.41 -10.18
N GLY A 173 -0.30 10.53 -10.77
CA GLY A 173 0.49 11.75 -10.78
C GLY A 173 1.20 12.05 -9.44
N HIS A 174 1.15 11.13 -8.47
CA HIS A 174 1.83 11.25 -7.18
C HIS A 174 3.29 10.79 -7.31
N TYR A 175 4.08 11.52 -8.09
CA TYR A 175 5.45 11.13 -8.45
C TYR A 175 6.39 10.95 -7.24
N GLU A 176 6.32 11.83 -6.26
CA GLU A 176 7.13 11.70 -5.04
C GLU A 176 6.78 10.43 -4.27
N ALA A 177 5.49 10.09 -4.15
CA ALA A 177 5.05 8.86 -3.51
C ALA A 177 5.53 7.61 -4.27
N ALA A 178 5.53 7.66 -5.61
CA ALA A 178 6.07 6.59 -6.44
C ALA A 178 7.58 6.39 -6.19
N ILE A 179 8.36 7.47 -6.24
CA ILE A 179 9.81 7.44 -5.97
C ILE A 179 10.08 6.92 -4.55
N ASN A 180 9.39 7.45 -3.54
CA ASN A 180 9.59 7.06 -2.15
C ASN A 180 9.31 5.56 -1.91
N SER A 181 8.27 5.02 -2.56
CA SER A 181 7.94 3.58 -2.48
C SER A 181 9.08 2.72 -3.03
N LEU A 182 9.65 3.10 -4.18
CA LEU A 182 10.78 2.40 -4.80
C LEU A 182 12.07 2.55 -3.98
N MET A 183 12.35 3.75 -3.47
CA MET A 183 13.53 3.99 -2.62
C MET A 183 13.46 3.21 -1.31
N SER A 184 12.28 3.05 -0.72
CA SER A 184 12.10 2.17 0.43
C SER A 184 12.44 0.72 0.09
N GLY A 185 12.08 0.26 -1.11
CA GLY A 185 12.44 -1.07 -1.60
C GLY A 185 13.94 -1.25 -1.81
N LEU A 186 14.61 -0.27 -2.41
CA LEU A 186 16.07 -0.30 -2.62
C LEU A 186 16.86 -0.14 -1.33
N LYS A 187 16.27 0.43 -0.27
CA LYS A 187 16.88 0.42 1.06
C LYS A 187 16.93 -0.99 1.64
N GLU A 188 15.88 -1.79 1.43
CA GLU A 188 15.79 -3.16 1.92
C GLU A 188 16.54 -4.15 1.01
N TYR A 189 16.47 -3.94 -0.30
CA TYR A 189 17.10 -4.76 -1.33
C TYR A 189 17.90 -3.90 -2.33
N PRO A 190 19.12 -3.45 -1.97
CA PRO A 190 19.91 -2.54 -2.79
C PRO A 190 20.28 -3.08 -4.17
N GLU A 191 20.30 -4.40 -4.34
CA GLU A 191 20.63 -5.06 -5.61
C GLU A 191 19.42 -5.47 -6.45
N GLU A 192 18.21 -5.04 -6.06
CA GLU A 192 16.99 -5.45 -6.75
C GLU A 192 16.80 -4.74 -8.10
N GLU A 193 17.19 -5.41 -9.18
CA GLU A 193 17.17 -4.86 -10.54
C GLU A 193 15.77 -4.46 -11.01
N LEU A 194 14.72 -5.18 -10.58
CA LEU A 194 13.34 -4.84 -10.93
C LEU A 194 12.94 -3.46 -10.40
N ILE A 195 13.39 -3.09 -9.19
CA ILE A 195 13.09 -1.79 -8.59
C ILE A 195 14.00 -0.71 -9.20
N LYS A 196 15.30 -1.01 -9.39
CA LYS A 196 16.25 -0.08 -10.03
C LYS A 196 15.78 0.34 -11.43
N SER A 197 15.47 -0.64 -12.28
CA SER A 197 15.01 -0.39 -13.66
C SER A 197 13.71 0.42 -13.70
N TYR A 198 12.74 0.10 -12.83
CA TYR A 198 11.49 0.84 -12.77
C TYR A 198 11.67 2.27 -12.22
N LEU A 199 12.56 2.47 -11.25
CA LEU A 199 12.91 3.80 -10.75
C LEU A 199 13.52 4.67 -11.85
N ILE A 200 14.45 4.11 -12.64
CA ILE A 200 15.05 4.81 -13.80
C ILE A 200 13.94 5.24 -14.78
N GLN A 201 13.03 4.32 -15.13
CA GLN A 201 11.90 4.62 -16.01
C GLN A 201 11.02 5.76 -15.47
N VAL A 202 10.72 5.75 -14.17
CA VAL A 202 9.93 6.81 -13.51
C VAL A 202 10.63 8.17 -13.64
N ILE A 203 11.93 8.23 -13.35
CA ILE A 203 12.71 9.48 -13.41
C ILE A 203 12.80 9.98 -14.86
N GLU A 204 13.09 9.11 -15.82
CA GLU A 204 13.12 9.45 -17.25
C GLU A 204 11.77 9.98 -17.74
N THR A 205 10.67 9.38 -17.29
CA THR A 205 9.32 9.82 -17.66
C THR A 205 8.99 11.18 -17.05
N ILE A 206 9.30 11.41 -15.77
CA ILE A 206 9.12 12.73 -15.13
C ILE A 206 9.91 13.80 -15.90
N PHE A 207 11.14 13.48 -16.29
CA PHE A 207 11.98 14.39 -17.08
C PHE A 207 11.41 14.68 -18.47
N SER A 208 10.95 13.65 -19.17
CA SER A 208 10.29 13.79 -20.48
C SER A 208 9.05 14.69 -20.38
N GLN A 209 8.21 14.48 -19.36
CA GLN A 209 7.03 15.30 -19.11
C GLN A 209 7.40 16.75 -18.73
N ALA A 210 8.43 16.95 -17.90
CA ALA A 210 8.91 18.29 -17.54
C ALA A 210 9.37 19.06 -18.77
N SER A 211 10.14 18.40 -19.62
CA SER A 211 10.66 18.96 -20.87
C SER A 211 9.53 19.28 -21.84
N LEU A 212 8.55 18.37 -21.99
CA LEU A 212 7.36 18.59 -22.82
C LEU A 212 6.54 19.79 -22.31
N ALA A 213 6.27 19.87 -21.01
CA ALA A 213 5.60 21.02 -20.39
C ALA A 213 6.34 22.34 -20.66
N LEU A 214 7.69 22.30 -20.59
CA LEU A 214 8.53 23.44 -20.94
C LEU A 214 8.35 23.85 -22.42
N THR A 215 8.31 22.90 -23.36
CA THR A 215 8.07 23.24 -24.78
C THR A 215 6.69 23.86 -25.02
N HIS A 216 5.67 23.44 -24.26
CA HIS A 216 4.32 23.97 -24.32
C HIS A 216 4.12 25.25 -23.51
N LYS A 217 5.19 25.80 -22.90
CA LYS A 217 5.13 26.98 -22.03
C LYS A 217 4.28 26.79 -20.77
N ASP A 218 4.05 25.55 -20.37
CA ASP A 218 3.49 25.23 -19.07
C ASP A 218 4.60 25.24 -18.01
N TRP A 219 4.99 26.46 -17.63
CA TRP A 219 6.05 26.71 -16.67
C TRP A 219 5.73 26.21 -15.26
N THR A 220 4.45 26.04 -14.93
CA THR A 220 4.04 25.56 -13.61
C THR A 220 4.32 24.07 -13.50
N THR A 221 3.78 23.29 -14.44
CA THR A 221 4.01 21.84 -14.48
C THR A 221 5.49 21.52 -14.67
N ALA A 222 6.17 22.21 -15.58
CA ALA A 222 7.61 22.02 -15.79
C ALA A 222 8.41 22.30 -14.50
N GLY A 223 8.14 23.42 -13.81
CA GLY A 223 8.81 23.79 -12.57
C GLY A 223 8.63 22.76 -11.47
N GLN A 224 7.40 22.28 -11.27
CA GLN A 224 7.09 21.22 -10.28
C GLN A 224 7.83 19.93 -10.59
N LEU A 225 7.77 19.43 -11.82
CA LEU A 225 8.44 18.18 -12.19
C LEU A 225 9.97 18.28 -12.07
N TYR A 226 10.57 19.40 -12.50
CA TYR A 226 12.00 19.62 -12.28
C TYR A 226 12.37 19.73 -10.81
N SER A 227 11.51 20.31 -9.95
CA SER A 227 11.78 20.34 -8.50
C SER A 227 11.79 18.95 -7.88
N ILE A 228 10.93 18.04 -8.33
CA ILE A 228 10.92 16.64 -7.88
C ILE A 228 12.24 15.96 -8.26
N LEU A 229 12.69 16.14 -9.52
CA LEU A 229 13.98 15.61 -9.98
C LEU A 229 15.17 16.19 -9.21
N LYS A 230 15.14 17.49 -8.89
CA LYS A 230 16.17 18.14 -8.08
C LYS A 230 16.23 17.53 -6.68
N THR A 231 15.10 17.41 -6.00
CA THR A 231 15.02 16.81 -4.66
C THR A 231 15.51 15.37 -4.68
N PHE A 232 15.07 14.56 -5.65
CA PHE A 232 15.58 13.21 -5.82
C PHE A 232 17.10 13.18 -5.99
N GLY A 233 17.64 14.00 -6.90
CA GLY A 233 19.06 14.03 -7.19
C GLY A 233 19.95 14.50 -6.04
N LEU A 234 19.47 15.43 -5.21
CA LEU A 234 20.17 15.88 -4.01
C LEU A 234 20.31 14.74 -2.98
N ASN A 235 19.28 13.91 -2.85
CA ASN A 235 19.22 12.81 -1.89
C ASN A 235 19.87 11.52 -2.42
N HIS A 236 19.91 11.34 -3.75
CA HIS A 236 20.24 10.08 -4.41
C HIS A 236 21.21 10.27 -5.59
N LYS A 237 22.31 11.01 -5.37
CA LYS A 237 23.27 11.43 -6.41
C LYS A 237 23.70 10.33 -7.38
N ASN A 238 23.90 9.10 -6.88
CA ASN A 238 24.38 7.97 -7.69
C ASN A 238 23.40 7.56 -8.79
N TYR A 239 22.09 7.77 -8.59
CA TYR A 239 21.07 7.41 -9.58
C TYR A 239 20.99 8.41 -10.75
N LEU A 240 21.55 9.61 -10.59
CA LEU A 240 21.62 10.60 -11.66
C LEU A 240 22.96 10.60 -12.41
N ALA A 241 23.92 9.77 -12.04
CA ALA A 241 25.26 9.79 -12.64
C ALA A 241 25.26 9.57 -14.16
N ASN A 242 24.30 8.80 -14.67
CA ASN A 242 24.13 8.52 -16.11
C ASN A 242 22.86 9.19 -16.69
N PHE A 243 22.27 10.14 -15.97
CA PHE A 243 21.02 10.77 -16.39
C PHE A 243 21.28 11.88 -17.43
N PRO A 244 20.38 12.09 -18.41
CA PRO A 244 20.57 13.08 -19.47
C PRO A 244 20.79 14.53 -19.02
N LEU A 245 20.39 14.88 -17.79
CA LEU A 245 20.60 16.21 -17.23
C LEU A 245 21.32 16.15 -15.88
N SER A 246 22.29 17.05 -15.73
CA SER A 246 22.93 17.36 -14.46
C SER A 246 22.01 18.13 -13.51
N LEU A 247 22.34 18.11 -12.21
CA LEU A 247 21.65 18.92 -11.21
C LEU A 247 21.70 20.43 -11.51
N GLU A 248 22.77 20.90 -12.16
CA GLU A 248 22.92 22.30 -12.57
C GLU A 248 21.91 22.67 -13.67
N GLU A 249 21.73 21.80 -14.67
CA GLU A 249 20.76 22.04 -15.75
C GLU A 249 19.31 21.96 -15.26
N ILE A 250 19.02 21.07 -14.32
CA ILE A 250 17.72 21.03 -13.63
C ILE A 250 17.48 22.35 -12.88
N ASP A 251 18.47 22.85 -12.13
CA ASP A 251 18.36 24.12 -11.41
C ASP A 251 18.14 25.31 -12.37
N LYS A 252 18.86 25.34 -13.50
CA LYS A 252 18.66 26.32 -14.56
C LYS A 252 17.25 26.26 -15.14
N SER A 253 16.70 25.07 -15.33
CA SER A 253 15.35 24.87 -15.87
C SER A 253 14.27 25.37 -14.88
N ILE A 254 14.46 25.11 -13.58
CA ILE A 254 13.59 25.65 -12.51
C ILE A 254 13.65 27.18 -12.49
N LYS A 255 14.85 27.76 -12.55
CA LYS A 255 15.04 29.22 -12.60
C LYS A 255 14.37 29.85 -13.83
N ASN A 256 14.47 29.22 -15.00
CA ASN A 256 13.77 29.68 -16.18
C ASN A 256 12.24 29.67 -15.99
N CYS A 257 11.67 28.57 -15.48
CA CYS A 257 10.24 28.48 -15.19
C CYS A 257 9.77 29.59 -14.24
N SER A 258 10.52 29.80 -13.15
CA SER A 258 10.29 30.87 -12.18
C SER A 258 10.31 32.25 -12.85
N GLN A 259 11.36 32.55 -13.63
CA GLN A 259 11.50 33.83 -14.32
C GLN A 259 10.35 34.11 -15.29
N GLN A 260 9.90 33.10 -16.05
CA GLN A 260 8.79 33.27 -16.98
C GLN A 260 7.46 33.58 -16.25
N LEU A 261 7.19 32.89 -15.14
CA LEU A 261 6.03 33.15 -14.30
C LEU A 261 6.12 34.52 -13.62
N THR A 262 7.30 34.93 -13.16
CA THR A 262 7.52 36.28 -12.61
C THR A 262 7.17 37.35 -13.64
N ASN A 263 7.67 37.22 -14.88
CA ASN A 263 7.38 38.15 -15.96
C ASN A 263 5.89 38.19 -16.34
N LEU A 264 5.21 37.04 -16.30
CA LEU A 264 3.76 36.95 -16.50
C LEU A 264 2.99 37.68 -15.40
N GLY A 265 3.32 37.43 -14.13
CA GLY A 265 2.68 38.10 -13.00
C GLY A 265 2.93 39.61 -12.98
N LEU A 266 4.15 40.05 -13.34
CA LEU A 266 4.48 41.48 -13.46
C LEU A 266 3.67 42.19 -14.55
N ARG A 267 3.36 41.52 -15.67
CA ARG A 267 2.48 42.09 -16.70
C ARG A 267 1.07 42.30 -16.15
N GLN A 268 0.48 41.28 -15.55
CA GLN A 268 -0.85 41.38 -14.93
C GLN A 268 -0.90 42.47 -13.85
N TYR A 269 0.14 42.54 -13.02
CA TYR A 269 0.25 43.55 -11.99
C TYR A 269 0.26 44.98 -12.56
N ARG A 270 1.02 45.23 -13.64
CA ARG A 270 1.09 46.53 -14.32
C ARG A 270 -0.22 46.92 -15.00
N GLU A 271 -1.00 45.93 -15.43
CA GLU A 271 -2.34 46.11 -15.99
C GLU A 271 -3.41 46.36 -14.92
N GLY A 272 -3.05 46.31 -13.62
CA GLY A 272 -3.98 46.44 -12.51
C GLY A 272 -4.74 45.15 -12.15
N ASN A 273 -4.45 44.05 -12.85
CA ASN A 273 -5.03 42.72 -12.62
C ASN A 273 -4.33 42.03 -11.44
N LEU A 274 -4.50 42.60 -10.24
CA LEU A 274 -3.76 42.18 -9.04
C LEU A 274 -4.06 40.74 -8.61
N LYS A 275 -5.30 40.27 -8.77
CA LYS A 275 -5.69 38.89 -8.41
C LYS A 275 -4.98 37.87 -9.29
N GLU A 276 -4.94 38.14 -10.60
CA GLU A 276 -4.30 37.32 -11.60
C GLU A 276 -2.79 37.29 -11.39
N ALA A 277 -2.17 38.43 -11.09
CA ALA A 277 -0.76 38.52 -10.74
C ALA A 277 -0.40 37.65 -9.53
N ILE A 278 -1.17 37.77 -8.44
CA ILE A 278 -1.01 36.96 -7.22
C ILE A 278 -1.10 35.47 -7.56
N ALA A 279 -2.15 35.06 -8.28
CA ALA A 279 -2.36 33.66 -8.64
C ALA A 279 -1.22 33.09 -9.50
N ILE A 280 -0.62 33.88 -10.39
CA ILE A 280 0.55 33.46 -11.17
C ILE A 280 1.78 33.29 -10.28
N TRP A 281 2.03 34.22 -9.38
CA TRP A 281 3.17 34.15 -8.46
C TRP A 281 3.05 33.01 -7.44
N GLU A 282 1.84 32.71 -6.96
CA GLU A 282 1.59 31.56 -6.07
C GLU A 282 1.98 30.23 -6.73
N LYS A 283 1.87 30.11 -8.07
CA LYS A 283 2.35 28.92 -8.80
C LYS A 283 3.86 28.70 -8.70
N ILE A 284 4.66 29.76 -8.55
CA ILE A 284 6.11 29.64 -8.35
C ILE A 284 6.41 28.96 -7.01
N LEU A 285 5.63 29.28 -5.98
CA LEU A 285 5.81 28.74 -4.63
C LEU A 285 5.51 27.23 -4.56
N LEU A 286 4.82 26.66 -5.56
CA LEU A 286 4.60 25.22 -5.65
C LEU A 286 5.89 24.43 -5.90
N PHE A 287 6.94 25.07 -6.43
CA PHE A 287 8.22 24.42 -6.73
C PHE A 287 9.45 25.21 -6.21
N GLN A 288 9.23 26.41 -5.67
CA GLN A 288 10.21 27.20 -4.91
C GLN A 288 9.56 27.79 -3.65
N PRO A 289 9.22 26.95 -2.65
CA PRO A 289 8.51 27.41 -1.44
C PRO A 289 9.29 28.48 -0.66
N GLU A 290 10.61 28.51 -0.76
CA GLU A 290 11.48 29.48 -0.06
C GLU A 290 11.81 30.75 -0.88
N ASN A 291 11.08 31.03 -1.96
CA ASN A 291 11.33 32.22 -2.77
C ASN A 291 10.79 33.49 -2.10
N GLU A 292 11.63 34.14 -1.28
CA GLU A 292 11.30 35.35 -0.53
C GLU A 292 10.92 36.56 -1.41
N GLU A 293 11.48 36.68 -2.61
CA GLU A 293 11.13 37.75 -3.54
C GLU A 293 9.67 37.62 -3.99
N ILE A 294 9.26 36.41 -4.37
CA ILE A 294 7.89 36.12 -4.79
C ILE A 294 6.91 36.26 -3.62
N LYS A 295 7.28 35.80 -2.42
CA LYS A 295 6.47 36.03 -1.20
C LYS A 295 6.20 37.52 -0.98
N LYS A 296 7.23 38.37 -1.11
CA LYS A 296 7.11 39.84 -0.97
C LYS A 296 6.25 40.48 -2.08
N ALA A 297 6.40 40.01 -3.32
CA ALA A 297 5.58 40.49 -4.45
C ALA A 297 4.09 40.19 -4.21
N ILE A 298 3.77 38.97 -3.77
CA ILE A 298 2.41 38.55 -3.41
C ILE A 298 1.86 39.41 -2.27
N GLN A 299 2.63 39.62 -1.20
CA GLN A 299 2.21 40.46 -0.06
C GLN A 299 1.91 41.90 -0.48
N THR A 300 2.76 42.48 -1.33
CA THR A 300 2.58 43.85 -1.85
C THR A 300 1.30 43.97 -2.68
N ALA A 301 1.07 43.04 -3.61
CA ALA A 301 -0.14 43.02 -4.42
C ALA A 301 -1.40 42.78 -3.58
N LYS A 302 -1.34 41.90 -2.56
CA LYS A 302 -2.45 41.69 -1.61
C LYS A 302 -2.79 42.98 -0.86
N ALA A 303 -1.79 43.70 -0.35
CA ALA A 303 -2.01 44.96 0.35
C ALA A 303 -2.62 46.06 -0.54
N GLN A 304 -2.22 46.12 -1.82
CA GLN A 304 -2.83 47.06 -2.78
C GLN A 304 -4.26 46.69 -3.12
N LEU A 305 -4.54 45.40 -3.34
CA LEU A 305 -5.88 44.91 -3.66
C LEU A 305 -6.88 45.26 -2.55
N GLU A 306 -6.46 45.17 -1.27
CA GLU A 306 -7.31 45.55 -0.13
C GLU A 306 -7.56 47.06 -0.04
N LYS A 307 -6.63 47.90 -0.50
CA LYS A 307 -6.84 49.36 -0.58
C LYS A 307 -7.85 49.74 -1.66
N ILE A 308 -7.90 49.01 -2.77
CA ILE A 308 -8.82 49.29 -3.89
C ILE A 308 -10.26 48.86 -3.55
N LYS A 309 -10.44 47.89 -2.65
CA LYS A 309 -11.77 47.43 -2.20
C LYS A 309 -12.44 48.34 -1.18
N LYS A 310 -11.69 49.25 -0.55
CA LYS A 310 -12.21 50.21 0.43
C LYS A 310 -12.65 51.50 -0.26
#